data_AF-A0A353IL69-F1
#
_entry.id   AF-A0A353IL69-F1
#
_cell.length_a   1.000
_cell.length_b   1.000
_cell.length_c   1.000
_cell.angle_alpha   90.00
_cell.angle_beta   90.00
_cell.angle_gamma   90.00
#
_symmetry.space_group_name_H-M   'P 1'
#
loop_
_entity.id
_entity.type
_entity.pdbx_description
1 polymer ?
#
loop_
_entity_poly.entity_id
_entity_poly.type
_entity_poly.pdbx_seq_one_letter_code
_entity_poly.pdbx_strand_id
1 'polypeptide(L)' 'TCDSVPPLAQVGVTKEERLDNLLRRAIACVRAGKPDLAVDIFSAMITIDPGNESAYLNRANAYLQTRQFSLGIADL' A
#
# COMPACT_ATOMS: atom_id res chain seq x y z
N THR A 1 6.57 -8.83 7.20
CA THR A 1 5.61 -8.47 8.27
C THR A 1 5.15 -7.04 8.05
N CYS A 2 4.12 -6.53 8.75
CA CYS A 2 3.71 -5.13 8.55
C CYS A 2 4.85 -4.15 8.84
N ASP A 3 5.55 -4.38 9.95
CA ASP A 3 6.63 -3.51 10.42
C ASP A 3 7.97 -3.76 9.71
N SER A 4 8.10 -4.84 8.94
CA SER A 4 9.30 -5.03 8.14
C SER A 4 9.31 -4.03 7.00
N VAL A 5 10.19 -3.04 7.07
CA VAL A 5 10.60 -2.27 5.90
C VAL A 5 11.22 -3.28 4.93
N PRO A 6 10.62 -3.50 3.75
CA PRO A 6 11.26 -4.37 2.79
C PRO A 6 12.56 -3.67 2.39
N PRO A 7 13.70 -4.37 2.39
CA PRO A 7 14.97 -3.73 2.11
C PRO A 7 14.88 -3.03 0.76
N LEU A 8 14.81 -1.69 0.80
CA LEU A 8 14.87 -0.80 -0.37
C LEU A 8 16.22 -0.95 -1.10
N ALA A 9 17.16 -1.65 -0.46
CA ALA A 9 18.54 -1.85 -0.87
C ALA A 9 18.82 -3.23 -1.50
N GLN A 10 17.82 -3.95 -2.01
CA GLN A 10 18.11 -5.08 -2.89
C GLN A 10 18.50 -4.55 -4.28
N VAL A 11 19.79 -4.72 -4.59
CA VAL A 11 20.40 -4.40 -5.89
C VAL A 11 19.77 -5.30 -6.95
N GLY A 12 19.07 -4.72 -7.94
CA GLY A 12 18.53 -5.45 -9.10
C GLY A 12 17.01 -5.74 -9.10
N VAL A 13 16.24 -5.20 -8.16
CA VAL A 13 14.79 -5.48 -8.08
C VAL A 13 14.00 -4.70 -9.12
N THR A 14 13.20 -5.38 -9.95
CA THR A 14 12.40 -4.73 -11.00
C THR A 14 11.29 -3.86 -10.40
N LYS A 15 10.67 -3.01 -11.22
CA LYS A 15 9.51 -2.20 -10.81
C LYS A 15 8.41 -3.10 -10.25
N GLU A 16 8.15 -4.22 -10.92
CA GLU A 16 7.11 -5.19 -10.58
C GLU A 16 7.40 -5.90 -9.25
N GLU A 17 8.64 -6.33 -9.03
CA GLU A 17 9.03 -6.97 -7.76
C GLU A 17 8.97 -6.00 -6.58
N ARG A 18 9.32 -4.73 -6.80
CA ARG A 18 9.16 -3.68 -5.79
C ARG A 18 7.69 -3.50 -5.42
N LEU A 19 6.81 -3.47 -6.41
CA LEU A 19 5.36 -3.34 -6.21
C LEU A 19 4.77 -4.57 -5.51
N ASP A 20 5.18 -5.80 -5.87
CA ASP A 20 4.72 -7.03 -5.20
C ASP A 20 5.12 -7.05 -3.72
N ASN A 21 6.36 -6.64 -3.42
CA ASN A 21 6.82 -6.58 -2.04
C ASN A 21 6.03 -5.56 -1.20
N LEU A 22 5.83 -4.36 -1.75
CA LEU A 22 4.99 -3.34 -1.13
C LEU A 22 3.56 -3.84 -0.92
N LEU A 23 2.97 -4.51 -1.92
CA LEU A 23 1.63 -5.08 -1.82
C LEU A 23 1.52 -6.10 -0.69
N ARG A 24 2.46 -7.05 -0.59
CA ARG A 24 2.50 -8.04 0.50
C ARG A 24 2.58 -7.38 1.87
N ARG A 25 3.38 -6.32 1.99
CA ARG A 25 3.52 -5.58 3.25
C ARG A 25 2.24 -4.83 3.60
N ALA A 26 1.64 -4.11 2.64
CA ALA A 26 0.41 -3.36 2.87
C ALA A 26 -0.72 -4.29 3.33
N ILE A 27 -0.89 -5.44 2.67
CA ILE A 27 -1.86 -6.46 3.07
C ILE A 27 -1.57 -6.98 4.49
N ALA A 28 -0.29 -7.18 4.85
CA ALA A 28 0.08 -7.58 6.20
C ALA A 28 -0.28 -6.50 7.23
N CYS A 29 -0.17 -5.21 6.88
CA CYS A 29 -0.57 -4.10 7.75
C CYS A 29 -2.09 -4.01 7.93
N VAL A 30 -2.86 -4.18 6.86
CA VAL A 30 -4.32 -4.30 6.91
C VAL A 30 -4.72 -5.42 7.88
N ARG A 31 -4.14 -6.63 7.73
CA ARG A 31 -4.44 -7.78 8.60
C ARG A 31 -3.99 -7.59 10.05
N ALA A 32 -2.96 -6.78 10.27
CA ALA A 32 -2.45 -6.46 11.61
C ALA A 32 -3.26 -5.35 12.32
N GLY A 33 -4.35 -4.86 11.71
CA GLY A 33 -5.12 -3.75 12.28
C GLY A 33 -4.36 -2.41 12.25
N LYS A 34 -3.39 -2.28 11.34
CA LYS A 34 -2.60 -1.05 11.09
C LYS A 34 -2.90 -0.46 9.70
N PRO A 35 -4.17 -0.12 9.39
CA PRO A 35 -4.55 0.35 8.06
C PRO A 35 -3.92 1.70 7.68
N ASP A 36 -3.54 2.57 8.63
CA ASP A 36 -2.81 3.81 8.33
C ASP A 36 -1.45 3.53 7.66
N LEU A 37 -0.69 2.54 8.16
CA LEU A 37 0.55 2.12 7.50
C LEU A 37 0.29 1.52 6.12
N ALA A 38 -0.84 0.84 5.93
CA ALA A 38 -1.20 0.32 4.61
C ALA A 38 -1.49 1.45 3.62
N VAL A 39 -2.17 2.52 4.04
CA VAL A 39 -2.40 3.73 3.23
C VAL A 39 -1.09 4.34 2.75
N ASP A 40 -0.11 4.50 3.64
CA ASP A 40 1.21 5.05 3.28
C ASP A 40 1.91 4.17 2.24
N ILE A 41 1.84 2.85 2.41
CA ILE A 41 2.44 1.90 1.48
C ILE A 41 1.75 1.94 0.11
N PHE A 42 0.41 1.98 0.07
CA PHE A 42 -0.30 2.11 -1.21
C PHE A 42 -0.01 3.45 -1.90
N SER A 43 0.16 4.53 -1.13
CA SER A 43 0.59 5.83 -1.67
C SER A 43 2.00 5.77 -2.28
N ALA A 44 2.91 5.00 -1.67
CA ALA A 44 4.22 4.73 -2.25
C ALA A 44 4.12 3.90 -3.55
N MET A 45 3.22 2.91 -3.61
CA MET A 45 2.96 2.13 -4.83
C MET A 45 2.44 3.01 -5.97
N ILE A 46 1.53 3.96 -5.67
CA ILE A 46 1.02 4.93 -6.65
C ILE A 46 2.12 5.86 -7.15
N THR A 47 3.05 6.27 -6.28
CA THR A 47 4.21 7.07 -6.68
C THR A 47 5.13 6.31 -7.65
N ILE A 48 5.27 4.99 -7.48
CA ILE A 48 6.07 4.12 -8.36
C ILE A 48 5.34 3.83 -9.67
N ASP A 49 4.03 3.63 -9.60
CA ASP A 49 3.18 3.29 -10.72
C ASP A 49 1.82 4.00 -10.64
N PRO A 50 1.72 5.21 -11.23
CA PRO A 50 0.49 6.00 -11.17
C PRO A 50 -0.71 5.34 -11.85
N GLY A 51 -0.48 4.33 -12.71
CA GLY A 51 -1.52 3.53 -13.36
C GLY A 51 -1.91 2.26 -12.61
N ASN A 52 -1.38 2.03 -11.40
CA ASN A 52 -1.68 0.83 -10.63
C ASN A 52 -3.05 0.93 -9.95
N GLU A 53 -4.09 0.54 -10.67
CA GLU A 53 -5.48 0.52 -10.20
C GLU A 53 -5.65 -0.27 -8.89
N SER A 54 -4.88 -1.36 -8.72
CA SER A 54 -4.92 -2.17 -7.50
C SER A 54 -4.41 -1.39 -6.28
N ALA A 55 -3.44 -0.49 -6.44
CA ALA A 55 -2.95 0.34 -5.35
C ALA A 55 -4.01 1.35 -4.88
N TYR A 56 -4.74 1.99 -5.81
CA TYR A 56 -5.85 2.88 -5.47
C TYR A 56 -6.99 2.13 -4.78
N LEU A 57 -7.44 1.01 -5.35
CA LEU A 57 -8.53 0.22 -4.77
C LEU A 57 -8.20 -0.24 -3.35
N ASN A 58 -6.98 -0.73 -3.13
CA ASN A 58 -6.57 -1.18 -1.80
C ASN A 58 -6.36 0.00 -0.82
N ARG A 59 -5.93 1.18 -1.31
CA ARG A 59 -5.86 2.40 -0.47
C ARG A 59 -7.24 2.86 -0.03
N ALA A 60 -8.21 2.89 -0.94
CA ALA A 60 -9.61 3.19 -0.63
C ALA A 60 -10.16 2.20 0.41
N ASN A 61 -9.91 0.90 0.24
CA ASN A 61 -10.31 -0.12 1.22
C ASN A 61 -9.64 0.09 2.59
N ALA A 62 -8.37 0.48 2.62
CA ALA A 62 -7.68 0.79 3.88
C ALA A 62 -8.27 2.04 4.58
N TYR A 63 -8.64 3.08 3.83
CA TYR A 63 -9.35 4.25 4.37
C TYR A 63 -10.74 3.91 4.93
N LEU A 64 -11.48 3.00 4.27
CA LEU A 64 -12.76 2.53 4.79
C LEU A 64 -12.60 1.80 6.13
N GLN A 65 -11.49 1.06 6.31
CA GLN A 65 -11.21 0.36 7.57
C GLN A 65 -10.76 1.27 8.72
N THR A 66 -10.14 2.43 8.45
CA THR A 66 -9.75 3.41 9.50
C THR A 66 -10.92 4.24 10.03
N ARG A 67 -12.16 4.03 9.53
CA ARG A 67 -13.30 4.95 9.72
C ARG A 67 -13.02 6.39 9.26
N GLN A 68 -11.98 6.62 8.47
CA GLN A 68 -11.70 7.89 7.80
C GLN A 68 -12.49 7.95 6.48
N PHE A 69 -13.82 7.82 6.60
CA PHE A 69 -14.74 7.76 5.46
C PHE A 69 -14.60 8.93 4.48
N SER A 70 -14.13 10.09 4.94
CA SER A 70 -13.92 11.29 4.14
C SER A 70 -12.72 11.20 3.17
N LEU A 71 -11.72 10.34 3.40
CA LEU A 71 -10.56 10.21 2.51
C LEU A 71 -10.76 9.14 1.42
N GLY A 72 -11.55 8.09 1.69
CA GLY A 72 -11.80 7.01 0.73
C GLY A 72 -12.63 7.41 -0.49
N ILE A 73 -13.45 8.47 -0.37
CA ILE A 73 -14.31 8.96 -1.47
C ILE A 73 -13.50 9.69 -2.56
N ALA A 74 -12.34 10.26 -2.22
CA ALA A 74 -11.50 10.96 -3.21
C ALA A 74 -10.72 10.00 -4.14
N ASP A 75 -10.61 8.72 -3.77
CA ASP A 75 -9.89 7.68 -4.51
C ASP A 75 -10.80 6.79 -5.38
N LEU A 76 -12.13 6.94 -5.27
CA LEU A 76 -13.16 6.21 -6.04
C LEU A 76 -13.57 7.01 -7.29
#